data_AF-A0A1R1JAS9-F1
#
_entry.id   AF-A0A1R1JAS9-F1
#
_cell.length_a   1.000
_cell.length_b   1.000
_cell.length_c   1.000
_cell.angle_alpha   90.00
_cell.angle_beta   90.00
_cell.angle_gamma   90.00
#
_symmetry.space_group_name_H-M   'P 1'
#
loop_
_entity.id
_entity.type
_entity.pdbx_description
1 polymer ?
#
loop_
_entity_poly.entity_id
_entity_poly.type
_entity_poly.pdbx_seq_one_letter_code
_entity_poly.pdbx_strand_id
1 'polypeptide(L)'
;MQNAQLSPIEHAIEYVRSTVLSPALNSQLPTKTKSKIKYVSSWLPKFKRVGDLAIYLSRFDGNRSSAVYSAMKGCGLTTFEDISIEFKRIFSQWVADVTRPSDFVVGKTYSPHDILIFVRNYDLRSGGMFVLESNGKPALIVIKATFKGGRYANEWLKQGEKLKYFLKSKDKIFGEHYKPNAAVMNVAGIPILTFVRESNKQQFICAGIFKYKKIHREADGSKWFELDRDKFDNPSETTDSKFIQDDLNTRIEQSLELSDDELERRARQAPKKPARLSASASIFDRDPNVIALALRRAQGHCQECNEAAPFIRKKDGTPYLEVHHRVPLAQGGDDSPENAVALCPNCHRRMHFG
;
A
#
# COMPACT_ATOMS: atom_id res chain seq x y z
N MET A 1 12.13 -18.69 -30.52
CA MET A 1 11.54 -17.65 -29.65
C MET A 1 10.87 -18.39 -28.49
N GLN A 2 11.44 -18.31 -27.28
CA GLN A 2 10.82 -18.93 -26.10
C GLN A 2 9.47 -18.26 -25.85
N ASN A 3 8.39 -19.05 -25.79
CA ASN A 3 7.09 -18.59 -25.29
C ASN A 3 7.30 -18.14 -23.83
N ALA A 4 7.49 -16.85 -23.61
CA ALA A 4 7.51 -16.28 -22.27
C ALA A 4 6.14 -16.55 -21.65
N GLN A 5 6.12 -17.42 -20.65
CA GLN A 5 4.91 -17.75 -19.91
C GLN A 5 4.42 -16.45 -19.24
N LEU A 6 3.22 -15.99 -19.61
CA LEU A 6 2.67 -14.74 -19.07
C LEU A 6 2.60 -14.82 -17.54
N SER A 7 2.97 -13.73 -16.88
CA SER A 7 2.80 -13.57 -15.44
C SER A 7 1.31 -13.64 -15.05
N PRO A 8 0.98 -13.91 -13.78
CA PRO A 8 -0.41 -13.97 -13.33
C PRO A 8 -1.21 -12.70 -13.64
N ILE A 9 -0.59 -11.52 -13.52
CA ILE A 9 -1.25 -10.25 -13.84
C ILE A 9 -1.46 -10.06 -15.34
N GLU A 10 -0.53 -10.51 -16.19
CA GLU A 10 -0.71 -10.44 -17.64
C GLU A 10 -1.85 -11.36 -18.11
N HIS A 11 -1.97 -12.56 -17.54
CA HIS A 11 -3.12 -13.43 -17.76
C HIS A 11 -4.44 -12.78 -17.30
N ALA A 12 -4.45 -12.15 -16.12
CA ALA A 12 -5.63 -11.48 -15.60
C ALA A 12 -6.06 -10.29 -16.48
N ILE A 13 -5.11 -9.48 -16.94
CA ILE A 13 -5.36 -8.38 -17.88
C ILE A 13 -5.90 -8.93 -19.20
N GLU A 14 -5.30 -9.99 -19.76
CA GLU A 14 -5.74 -10.57 -21.02
C GLU A 14 -7.14 -11.19 -20.91
N TYR A 15 -7.47 -11.82 -19.79
CA TYR A 15 -8.83 -12.33 -19.54
C TYR A 15 -9.86 -11.19 -19.60
N VAL A 16 -9.64 -10.07 -18.90
CA VAL A 16 -10.56 -8.92 -18.95
C VAL A 16 -10.62 -8.30 -20.35
N ARG A 17 -9.46 -8.22 -21.02
CA ARG A 17 -9.34 -7.65 -22.36
C ARG A 17 -10.13 -8.46 -23.38
N SER A 18 -9.85 -9.76 -23.48
CA SER A 18 -10.47 -10.67 -24.44
C SER A 18 -11.96 -10.89 -24.18
N THR A 19 -12.37 -10.92 -22.90
CA THR A 19 -13.76 -11.25 -22.52
C THR A 19 -14.70 -10.05 -22.56
N VAL A 20 -14.22 -8.84 -22.22
CA VAL A 20 -15.08 -7.65 -22.08
C VAL A 20 -14.66 -6.53 -23.01
N LEU A 21 -13.39 -6.08 -22.94
CA LEU A 21 -12.98 -4.85 -23.63
C LEU A 21 -12.97 -4.98 -25.14
N SER A 22 -12.29 -5.99 -25.69
CA SER A 22 -12.14 -6.17 -27.14
C SER A 22 -13.48 -6.38 -27.83
N PRO A 23 -14.38 -7.28 -27.35
CA PRO A 23 -15.73 -7.40 -27.91
C PRO A 23 -16.49 -6.09 -27.87
N ALA A 24 -16.45 -5.36 -26.75
CA ALA A 24 -17.19 -4.11 -26.61
C ALA A 24 -16.65 -2.98 -27.51
N LEU A 25 -15.33 -2.84 -27.65
CA LEU A 25 -14.73 -1.82 -28.52
C LEU A 25 -14.97 -2.09 -30.01
N ASN A 26 -15.05 -3.37 -30.40
CA ASN A 26 -15.30 -3.81 -31.77
C ASN A 26 -16.79 -3.91 -32.14
N SER A 27 -17.70 -3.78 -31.17
CA SER A 27 -19.15 -3.82 -31.39
C SER A 27 -19.74 -2.52 -31.95
N GLN A 28 -21.07 -2.47 -32.15
CA GLN A 28 -21.81 -1.26 -32.57
C GLN A 28 -22.21 -0.33 -31.41
N LEU A 29 -21.54 -0.42 -30.25
CA LEU A 29 -21.86 0.43 -29.10
C LEU A 29 -21.72 1.94 -29.42
N PRO A 30 -22.56 2.79 -28.79
CA PRO A 30 -22.46 4.24 -28.94
C PRO A 30 -21.07 4.78 -28.59
N THR A 31 -20.61 5.80 -29.30
CA THR A 31 -19.29 6.43 -29.10
C THR A 31 -19.04 6.83 -27.64
N LYS A 32 -20.07 7.39 -26.96
CA LYS A 32 -19.99 7.77 -25.54
C LYS A 32 -19.71 6.57 -24.62
N THR A 33 -20.29 5.41 -24.92
CA THR A 33 -20.06 4.15 -24.20
C THR A 33 -18.66 3.63 -24.49
N LYS A 34 -18.25 3.59 -25.77
CA LYS A 34 -16.89 3.21 -26.17
C LYS A 34 -15.82 4.09 -25.52
N SER A 35 -16.04 5.39 -25.36
CA SER A 35 -15.09 6.27 -24.67
C SER A 35 -14.89 5.90 -23.19
N LYS A 36 -15.96 5.50 -22.49
CA LYS A 36 -15.85 4.98 -21.11
C LYS A 36 -15.12 3.64 -21.05
N ILE A 37 -15.35 2.76 -22.01
CA ILE A 37 -14.64 1.48 -22.12
C ILE A 37 -13.16 1.70 -22.44
N LYS A 38 -12.83 2.64 -23.34
CA LYS A 38 -11.45 3.04 -23.64
C LYS A 38 -10.73 3.59 -22.41
N TYR A 39 -11.44 4.32 -21.55
CA TYR A 39 -10.90 4.76 -20.27
C TYR A 39 -10.52 3.56 -19.39
N VAL A 40 -11.39 2.56 -19.26
CA VAL A 40 -11.05 1.35 -18.51
C VAL A 40 -9.85 0.63 -19.14
N SER A 41 -9.87 0.47 -20.46
CA SER A 41 -8.79 -0.15 -21.23
C SER A 41 -7.42 0.52 -21.04
N SER A 42 -7.37 1.84 -20.86
CA SER A 42 -6.10 2.54 -20.62
C SER A 42 -5.50 2.30 -19.23
N TRP A 43 -6.33 1.94 -18.24
CA TRP A 43 -5.88 1.58 -16.89
C TRP A 43 -5.37 0.15 -16.78
N LEU A 44 -5.94 -0.81 -17.52
CA LEU A 44 -5.60 -2.23 -17.40
C LEU A 44 -4.08 -2.52 -17.44
N PRO A 45 -3.30 -1.99 -18.41
CA PRO A 45 -1.86 -2.24 -18.48
C PRO A 45 -1.06 -1.61 -17.33
N LYS A 46 -1.69 -0.83 -16.44
CA LYS A 46 -1.03 -0.15 -15.33
C LYS A 46 -1.08 -0.95 -14.03
N PHE A 47 -1.92 -1.98 -13.95
CA PHE A 47 -1.96 -2.87 -12.79
C PHE A 47 -0.75 -3.79 -12.78
N LYS A 48 -0.10 -3.89 -11.62
CA LYS A 48 1.07 -4.76 -11.40
C LYS A 48 0.73 -6.02 -10.61
N ARG A 49 -0.42 -6.04 -9.93
CA ARG A 49 -0.84 -7.13 -9.07
C ARG A 49 -2.31 -7.48 -9.34
N VAL A 50 -2.63 -8.76 -9.27
CA VAL A 50 -3.98 -9.28 -9.59
C VAL A 50 -5.02 -8.75 -8.61
N GLY A 51 -4.69 -8.65 -7.33
CA GLY A 51 -5.62 -8.14 -6.31
C GLY A 51 -6.00 -6.68 -6.55
N ASP A 52 -5.07 -5.84 -6.97
CA ASP A 52 -5.40 -4.44 -7.32
C ASP A 52 -6.37 -4.37 -8.51
N LEU A 53 -6.18 -5.23 -9.52
CA LEU A 53 -7.10 -5.34 -10.65
C LEU A 53 -8.46 -5.88 -10.18
N ALA A 54 -8.50 -6.85 -9.29
CA ALA A 54 -9.74 -7.38 -8.71
C ALA A 54 -10.53 -6.29 -7.97
N ILE A 55 -9.85 -5.47 -7.16
CA ILE A 55 -10.44 -4.32 -6.45
C ILE A 55 -10.94 -3.26 -7.43
N TYR A 56 -10.20 -3.03 -8.52
CA TYR A 56 -10.66 -2.12 -9.56
C TYR A 56 -11.95 -2.61 -10.23
N LEU A 57 -12.01 -3.89 -10.58
CA LEU A 57 -13.18 -4.51 -11.22
C LEU A 57 -14.40 -4.56 -10.28
N SER A 58 -14.19 -4.74 -8.97
CA SER A 58 -15.30 -4.79 -8.02
C SER A 58 -16.08 -3.47 -7.90
N ARG A 59 -15.55 -2.36 -8.45
CA ARG A 59 -16.28 -1.10 -8.56
C ARG A 59 -17.48 -1.16 -9.52
N PHE A 60 -17.50 -2.14 -10.40
CA PHE A 60 -18.63 -2.40 -11.29
C PHE A 60 -19.68 -3.28 -10.60
N ASP A 61 -19.30 -4.08 -9.60
CA ASP A 61 -20.19 -4.97 -8.86
C ASP A 61 -21.42 -4.20 -8.34
N GLY A 62 -22.62 -4.74 -8.59
CA GLY A 62 -23.89 -4.16 -8.13
C GLY A 62 -24.45 -3.01 -8.98
N ASN A 63 -23.68 -2.40 -9.90
CA ASN A 63 -24.17 -1.29 -10.73
C ASN A 63 -24.77 -1.75 -12.08
N ARG A 64 -25.79 -2.61 -12.01
CA ARG A 64 -26.51 -3.11 -13.20
C ARG A 64 -27.50 -2.09 -13.80
N SER A 65 -27.52 -0.86 -13.30
CA SER A 65 -28.33 0.25 -13.81
C SER A 65 -27.53 1.26 -14.61
N SER A 66 -26.21 1.08 -14.75
CA SER A 66 -25.38 2.02 -15.48
C SER A 66 -25.72 2.04 -16.98
N ALA A 67 -25.70 3.22 -17.60
CA ALA A 67 -25.92 3.35 -19.05
C ALA A 67 -24.91 2.55 -19.89
N VAL A 68 -23.72 2.26 -19.33
CA VAL A 68 -22.72 1.41 -19.99
C VAL A 68 -23.18 -0.05 -19.96
N TYR A 69 -23.58 -0.54 -18.79
CA TYR A 69 -24.10 -1.89 -18.61
C TYR A 69 -25.29 -2.15 -19.53
N SER A 70 -26.32 -1.30 -19.49
CA SER A 70 -27.53 -1.48 -20.32
C SER A 70 -27.21 -1.48 -21.82
N ALA A 71 -26.32 -0.60 -22.27
CA ALA A 71 -25.91 -0.57 -23.68
C ALA A 71 -25.16 -1.85 -24.08
N MET A 72 -24.26 -2.35 -23.24
CA MET A 72 -23.52 -3.58 -23.50
C MET A 72 -24.44 -4.81 -23.54
N LYS A 73 -25.34 -4.95 -22.55
CA LYS A 73 -26.31 -6.06 -22.51
C LYS A 73 -27.29 -6.00 -23.69
N GLY A 74 -27.71 -4.80 -24.10
CA GLY A 74 -28.54 -4.62 -25.30
C GLY A 74 -27.89 -5.11 -26.60
N CYS A 75 -26.56 -5.16 -26.64
CA CYS A 75 -25.79 -5.75 -27.74
C CYS A 75 -25.40 -7.22 -27.51
N GLY A 76 -25.91 -7.87 -26.45
CA GLY A 76 -25.55 -9.26 -26.11
C GLY A 76 -24.11 -9.44 -25.62
N LEU A 77 -23.44 -8.37 -25.18
CA LEU A 77 -22.04 -8.41 -24.76
C LEU A 77 -21.90 -8.76 -23.27
N THR A 78 -20.83 -9.48 -22.94
CA THR A 78 -20.38 -9.70 -21.57
C THR A 78 -19.86 -8.40 -20.95
N THR A 79 -20.25 -8.10 -19.71
CA THR A 79 -19.83 -6.88 -19.00
C THR A 79 -18.82 -7.16 -17.88
N PHE A 80 -18.28 -6.10 -17.25
CA PHE A 80 -17.39 -6.25 -16.09
C PHE A 80 -18.10 -6.90 -14.89
N GLU A 81 -19.38 -6.58 -14.71
CA GLU A 81 -20.25 -7.12 -13.68
C GLU A 81 -20.48 -8.63 -13.85
N ASP A 82 -20.59 -9.10 -15.10
CA ASP A 82 -20.80 -10.52 -15.42
C ASP A 82 -19.55 -11.36 -15.09
N ILE A 83 -18.34 -10.82 -15.29
CA ILE A 83 -17.09 -11.56 -15.10
C ILE A 83 -16.55 -11.53 -13.66
N SER A 84 -17.08 -10.69 -12.78
CA SER A 84 -16.46 -10.42 -11.46
C SER A 84 -16.30 -11.68 -10.59
N ILE A 85 -17.35 -12.50 -10.49
CA ILE A 85 -17.33 -13.75 -9.71
C ILE A 85 -16.32 -14.72 -10.31
N GLU A 86 -16.39 -14.91 -11.63
CA GLU A 86 -15.56 -15.86 -12.35
C GLU A 86 -14.07 -15.45 -12.34
N PHE A 87 -13.79 -14.15 -12.48
CA PHE A 87 -12.45 -13.60 -12.33
C PHE A 87 -11.85 -13.93 -10.96
N LYS A 88 -12.61 -13.69 -9.88
CA LYS A 88 -12.16 -14.00 -8.51
C LYS A 88 -11.93 -15.51 -8.32
N ARG A 89 -12.71 -16.35 -9.00
CA ARG A 89 -12.55 -17.82 -8.99
C ARG A 89 -11.27 -18.25 -9.71
N ILE A 90 -11.10 -17.82 -10.97
CA ILE A 90 -9.94 -18.15 -11.82
C ILE A 90 -8.64 -17.69 -11.17
N PHE A 91 -8.61 -16.46 -10.65
CA PHE A 91 -7.40 -15.86 -10.09
C PHE A 91 -7.34 -15.89 -8.56
N SER A 92 -8.10 -16.81 -7.93
CA SER A 92 -8.24 -16.93 -6.47
C SER A 92 -6.92 -17.00 -5.70
N GLN A 93 -5.84 -17.49 -6.31
CA GLN A 93 -4.52 -17.55 -5.68
C GLN A 93 -3.85 -16.18 -5.51
N TRP A 94 -4.24 -15.17 -6.29
CA TRP A 94 -3.59 -13.86 -6.36
C TRP A 94 -4.53 -12.67 -6.08
N VAL A 95 -5.82 -12.90 -5.87
CA VAL A 95 -6.80 -11.82 -5.60
C VAL A 95 -6.53 -11.06 -4.30
N ALA A 96 -5.75 -11.63 -3.37
CA ALA A 96 -5.31 -10.94 -2.16
C ALA A 96 -3.96 -10.20 -2.35
N ASP A 97 -3.25 -10.43 -3.45
CA ASP A 97 -1.98 -9.75 -3.73
C ASP A 97 -2.27 -8.35 -4.25
N VAL A 98 -2.25 -7.38 -3.33
CA VAL A 98 -2.54 -5.96 -3.56
C VAL A 98 -1.29 -5.13 -3.29
N THR A 99 -1.21 -3.94 -3.86
CA THR A 99 -0.11 -3.01 -3.58
C THR A 99 -0.17 -2.57 -2.11
N ARG A 100 0.97 -2.55 -1.44
CA ARG A 100 1.12 -2.21 -0.02
C ARG A 100 2.04 -1.00 0.18
N PRO A 101 1.99 -0.34 1.35
CA PRO A 101 2.94 0.72 1.69
C PRO A 101 4.40 0.32 1.45
N SER A 102 4.82 -0.90 1.85
CA SER A 102 6.21 -1.34 1.70
C SER A 102 6.69 -1.50 0.25
N ASP A 103 5.77 -1.60 -0.71
CA ASP A 103 6.13 -1.64 -2.12
C ASP A 103 6.72 -0.30 -2.61
N PHE A 104 6.57 0.77 -1.82
CA PHE A 104 7.11 2.10 -2.10
C PHE A 104 8.44 2.35 -1.39
N VAL A 105 9.51 1.82 -1.98
CA VAL A 105 10.89 2.05 -1.56
C VAL A 105 11.28 3.53 -1.69
N VAL A 106 11.83 4.09 -0.59
CA VAL A 106 12.33 5.47 -0.52
C VAL A 106 13.41 5.71 -1.58
N GLY A 107 13.35 6.87 -2.24
CA GLY A 107 14.27 7.27 -3.30
C GLY A 107 13.98 6.67 -4.68
N LYS A 108 13.10 5.65 -4.78
CA LYS A 108 12.66 5.10 -6.07
C LYS A 108 11.55 5.93 -6.69
N THR A 109 11.41 5.81 -8.01
CA THR A 109 10.41 6.54 -8.80
C THR A 109 9.18 5.71 -9.10
N TYR A 110 8.02 6.37 -9.11
CA TYR A 110 6.70 5.81 -9.32
C TYR A 110 5.89 6.71 -10.23
N SER A 111 5.11 6.10 -11.12
CA SER A 111 4.17 6.83 -11.96
C SER A 111 2.97 7.30 -11.15
N PRO A 112 2.21 8.30 -11.66
CA PRO A 112 0.92 8.65 -11.06
C PRO A 112 -0.04 7.46 -10.94
N HIS A 113 0.02 6.49 -11.87
CA HIS A 113 -0.85 5.31 -11.84
C HIS A 113 -0.51 4.38 -10.69
N ASP A 114 0.79 4.17 -10.40
CA ASP A 114 1.22 3.31 -9.28
C ASP A 114 0.60 3.80 -7.96
N ILE A 115 0.71 5.11 -7.71
CA ILE A 115 0.21 5.73 -6.48
C ILE A 115 -1.33 5.70 -6.46
N LEU A 116 -1.98 6.00 -7.59
CA LEU A 116 -3.43 6.07 -7.70
C LEU A 116 -4.12 4.70 -7.61
N ILE A 117 -3.49 3.65 -8.14
CA ILE A 117 -3.95 2.27 -7.96
C ILE A 117 -3.88 1.90 -6.48
N PHE A 118 -2.75 2.18 -5.82
CA PHE A 118 -2.58 1.92 -4.39
C PHE A 118 -3.62 2.63 -3.53
N VAL A 119 -3.89 3.91 -3.78
CA VAL A 119 -4.93 4.66 -3.05
C VAL A 119 -6.36 4.38 -3.53
N ARG A 120 -6.54 3.39 -4.43
CA ARG A 120 -7.82 2.97 -5.02
C ARG A 120 -8.60 4.12 -5.67
N ASN A 121 -7.89 5.09 -6.24
CA ASN A 121 -8.47 6.26 -6.87
C ASN A 121 -8.06 6.36 -8.34
N TYR A 122 -8.99 6.04 -9.23
CA TYR A 122 -8.72 5.89 -10.65
C TYR A 122 -9.10 7.15 -11.43
N ASP A 123 -8.57 8.31 -11.03
CA ASP A 123 -8.68 9.59 -11.77
C ASP A 123 -7.36 10.38 -11.65
N LEU A 124 -6.70 10.60 -12.78
CA LEU A 124 -5.41 11.32 -12.87
C LEU A 124 -5.51 12.81 -12.52
N ARG A 125 -6.72 13.38 -12.53
CA ARG A 125 -6.99 14.78 -12.18
C ARG A 125 -7.20 14.98 -10.67
N SER A 126 -7.22 13.87 -9.92
CA SER A 126 -7.43 13.90 -8.47
C SER A 126 -6.37 14.72 -7.76
N GLY A 127 -6.79 15.37 -6.67
CA GLY A 127 -5.93 16.16 -5.79
C GLY A 127 -4.76 15.37 -5.21
N GLY A 128 -3.88 16.05 -4.49
CA GLY A 128 -2.64 15.45 -4.03
C GLY A 128 -2.75 14.59 -2.77
N MET A 129 -3.85 14.62 -2.01
CA MET A 129 -3.95 14.02 -0.67
C MET A 129 -5.09 12.98 -0.57
N PHE A 130 -4.76 11.78 -0.09
CA PHE A 130 -5.68 10.64 0.06
C PHE A 130 -5.62 10.05 1.46
N VAL A 131 -6.75 9.53 1.93
CA VAL A 131 -6.86 8.80 3.20
C VAL A 131 -7.11 7.34 2.87
N LEU A 132 -6.22 6.47 3.34
CA LEU A 132 -6.46 5.04 3.41
C LEU A 132 -6.99 4.68 4.79
N GLU A 133 -8.08 3.93 4.80
CA GLU A 133 -8.79 3.54 6.02
C GLU A 133 -8.58 2.07 6.31
N SER A 134 -8.55 1.75 7.61
CA SER A 134 -8.49 0.42 8.18
C SER A 134 -9.58 0.34 9.25
N ASN A 135 -10.47 -0.67 9.20
CA ASN A 135 -11.62 -0.78 10.09
C ASN A 135 -12.47 0.52 10.19
N GLY A 136 -12.70 1.18 9.04
CA GLY A 136 -13.46 2.43 8.96
C GLY A 136 -12.77 3.66 9.59
N LYS A 137 -11.52 3.55 10.03
CA LYS A 137 -10.74 4.64 10.63
C LYS A 137 -9.54 5.01 9.74
N PRO A 138 -9.14 6.29 9.67
CA PRO A 138 -7.91 6.68 8.96
C PRO A 138 -6.69 5.95 9.52
N ALA A 139 -5.92 5.29 8.65
CA ALA A 139 -4.75 4.50 9.04
C ALA A 139 -3.47 4.99 8.35
N LEU A 140 -3.57 5.56 7.16
CA LEU A 140 -2.44 6.11 6.40
C LEU A 140 -2.91 7.27 5.53
N ILE A 141 -2.12 8.34 5.49
CA ILE A 141 -2.28 9.41 4.51
C ILE A 141 -1.28 9.20 3.39
N VAL A 142 -1.71 9.42 2.15
CA VAL A 142 -0.82 9.41 0.99
C VAL A 142 -0.86 10.78 0.34
N ILE A 143 0.31 11.41 0.17
CA ILE A 143 0.44 12.72 -0.48
C ILE A 143 1.30 12.68 -1.74
N LYS A 144 0.90 13.47 -2.73
CA LYS A 144 1.62 13.72 -3.98
C LYS A 144 1.92 15.22 -4.10
N ALA A 145 3.15 15.62 -3.79
CA ALA A 145 3.62 16.98 -3.95
C ALA A 145 4.28 17.19 -5.32
N THR A 146 3.92 18.29 -5.99
CA THR A 146 4.62 18.76 -7.18
C THR A 146 5.07 20.19 -6.91
N PHE A 147 6.35 20.47 -7.09
CA PHE A 147 6.96 21.75 -6.70
C PHE A 147 6.79 22.83 -7.78
N LYS A 148 7.13 22.53 -9.03
CA LYS A 148 7.01 23.47 -10.16
C LYS A 148 5.82 23.14 -11.05
N GLY A 149 5.01 24.15 -11.34
CA GLY A 149 3.80 24.02 -12.16
C GLY A 149 2.70 23.17 -11.52
N GLY A 150 2.78 22.94 -10.20
CA GLY A 150 1.70 22.38 -9.40
C GLY A 150 0.60 23.41 -9.11
N ARG A 151 -0.56 22.94 -8.66
CA ARG A 151 -1.68 23.80 -8.26
C ARG A 151 -1.35 24.67 -7.04
N TYR A 152 -0.49 24.17 -6.16
CA TYR A 152 -0.10 24.82 -4.92
C TYR A 152 1.42 24.84 -4.84
N ALA A 153 1.96 25.90 -4.22
CA ALA A 153 3.40 26.11 -4.03
C ALA A 153 3.97 25.22 -2.92
N ASN A 154 3.82 23.90 -3.06
CA ASN A 154 4.48 22.95 -2.17
C ASN A 154 5.98 23.08 -2.34
N GLU A 155 6.74 22.95 -1.26
CA GLU A 155 8.20 23.10 -1.29
C GLU A 155 8.87 22.35 -0.14
N TRP A 156 10.15 22.05 -0.32
CA TRP A 156 11.00 21.63 0.77
C TRP A 156 11.37 22.85 1.63
N LEU A 157 11.00 22.84 2.89
CA LEU A 157 11.53 23.76 3.91
C LEU A 157 12.95 23.37 4.31
N LYS A 158 13.23 22.06 4.31
CA LYS A 158 14.56 21.47 4.40
C LYS A 158 14.58 20.22 3.53
N GLN A 159 15.50 20.17 2.56
CA GLN A 159 15.54 19.12 1.54
C GLN A 159 15.46 17.72 2.14
N GLY A 160 14.42 16.96 1.79
CA GLY A 160 14.23 15.58 2.24
C GLY A 160 13.96 15.40 3.74
N GLU A 161 13.76 16.48 4.50
CA GLU A 161 13.52 16.44 5.94
C GLU A 161 12.26 17.18 6.37
N LYS A 162 11.96 18.33 5.77
CA LYS A 162 10.81 19.16 6.15
C LYS A 162 10.07 19.66 4.92
N LEU A 163 8.78 19.38 4.85
CA LEU A 163 7.94 19.69 3.69
C LEU A 163 6.84 20.68 4.07
N LYS A 164 6.69 21.73 3.26
CA LYS A 164 5.49 22.56 3.20
C LYS A 164 4.51 21.92 2.21
N TYR A 165 3.34 21.53 2.71
CA TYR A 165 2.32 20.89 1.88
C TYR A 165 0.95 21.52 2.10
N PHE A 166 0.34 22.05 1.03
CA PHE A 166 -0.95 22.73 1.13
C PHE A 166 -2.10 21.78 1.47
N LEU A 167 -3.03 22.27 2.29
CA LEU A 167 -4.26 21.53 2.60
C LEU A 167 -5.05 21.25 1.31
N LYS A 168 -5.84 20.18 1.32
CA LYS A 168 -6.86 19.99 0.29
C LYS A 168 -7.81 21.19 0.33
N SER A 169 -8.08 21.78 -0.83
CA SER A 169 -9.13 22.79 -0.97
C SER A 169 -10.23 22.35 -1.92
N LYS A 170 -11.43 22.89 -1.71
CA LYS A 170 -12.56 22.88 -2.65
C LYS A 170 -12.85 24.34 -2.95
N ASP A 171 -12.92 24.70 -4.22
CA ASP A 171 -13.20 26.08 -4.65
C ASP A 171 -12.32 27.14 -3.94
N LYS A 172 -11.02 26.82 -3.81
CA LYS A 172 -9.99 27.63 -3.12
C LYS A 172 -10.17 27.78 -1.60
N ILE A 173 -11.17 27.15 -0.98
CA ILE A 173 -11.37 27.14 0.46
C ILE A 173 -10.57 25.98 1.07
N PHE A 174 -9.66 26.28 1.99
CA PHE A 174 -8.83 25.29 2.70
C PHE A 174 -9.53 24.87 4.01
N GLY A 175 -10.60 24.09 3.87
CA GLY A 175 -11.42 23.60 4.98
C GLY A 175 -10.70 22.51 5.79
N GLU A 176 -10.44 22.76 7.06
CA GLU A 176 -9.82 21.79 7.98
C GLU A 176 -10.70 20.56 8.20
N HIS A 177 -12.03 20.73 8.13
CA HIS A 177 -13.02 19.65 8.24
C HIS A 177 -13.05 18.70 7.03
N TYR A 178 -12.37 19.01 5.92
CA TYR A 178 -12.31 18.07 4.81
C TYR A 178 -11.59 16.81 5.22
N LYS A 179 -12.20 15.64 4.98
CA LYS A 179 -11.73 14.30 5.38
C LYS A 179 -10.19 14.14 5.44
N PRO A 180 -9.42 14.43 4.36
CA PRO A 180 -7.97 14.25 4.42
C PRO A 180 -7.24 15.28 5.28
N ASN A 181 -7.70 16.53 5.35
CA ASN A 181 -7.11 17.53 6.24
C ASN A 181 -7.39 17.19 7.71
N ALA A 182 -8.64 16.83 8.02
CA ALA A 182 -9.07 16.44 9.36
C ALA A 182 -8.31 15.20 9.84
N ALA A 183 -8.09 14.21 8.97
CA ALA A 183 -7.34 13.00 9.32
C ALA A 183 -5.89 13.33 9.71
N VAL A 184 -5.21 14.20 8.95
CA VAL A 184 -3.84 14.66 9.28
C VAL A 184 -3.78 15.38 10.63
N MET A 185 -4.81 16.17 10.97
CA MET A 185 -4.82 17.00 12.17
C MET A 185 -5.28 16.27 13.43
N ASN A 186 -6.27 15.38 13.29
CA ASN A 186 -7.02 14.84 14.43
C ASN A 186 -6.64 13.40 14.78
N VAL A 187 -5.92 12.71 13.89
CA VAL A 187 -5.42 11.35 14.17
C VAL A 187 -3.96 11.46 14.59
N ALA A 188 -3.72 11.37 15.90
CA ALA A 188 -2.40 11.52 16.48
C ALA A 188 -1.41 10.53 15.86
N GLY A 189 -0.31 11.06 15.32
CA GLY A 189 0.78 10.26 14.78
C GLY A 189 0.47 9.49 13.49
N ILE A 190 -0.63 9.80 12.79
CA ILE A 190 -0.96 9.13 11.53
C ILE A 190 0.22 9.26 10.52
N PRO A 191 0.71 8.15 9.94
CA PRO A 191 1.80 8.21 8.98
C PRO A 191 1.33 8.89 7.68
N ILE A 192 2.23 9.66 7.07
CA ILE A 192 2.00 10.35 5.80
C ILE A 192 3.03 9.86 4.77
N LEU A 193 2.65 8.85 3.97
CA LEU A 193 3.49 8.36 2.87
C LEU A 193 3.56 9.42 1.76
N THR A 194 4.76 9.93 1.54
CA THR A 194 4.98 11.15 0.78
C THR A 194 5.68 10.87 -0.54
N PHE A 195 5.06 11.33 -1.63
CA PHE A 195 5.60 11.26 -2.98
C PHE A 195 5.83 12.68 -3.50
N VAL A 196 7.03 12.94 -4.02
CA VAL A 196 7.41 14.28 -4.50
C VAL A 196 7.90 14.24 -5.94
N ARG A 197 7.76 15.34 -6.68
CA ARG A 197 8.41 15.50 -7.99
C ARG A 197 8.68 16.97 -8.26
N GLU A 198 9.68 17.23 -9.09
CA GLU A 198 10.00 18.60 -9.46
C GLU A 198 8.90 19.21 -10.33
N SER A 199 8.41 18.48 -11.34
CA SER A 199 7.39 18.99 -12.26
C SER A 199 6.47 17.89 -12.79
N ASN A 200 5.39 18.29 -13.47
CA ASN A 200 4.43 17.36 -14.07
C ASN A 200 5.01 16.44 -15.16
N LYS A 201 6.21 16.75 -15.67
CA LYS A 201 6.91 15.95 -16.69
C LYS A 201 7.66 14.74 -16.11
N GLN A 202 7.84 14.70 -14.79
CA GLN A 202 8.61 13.67 -14.11
C GLN A 202 7.71 12.70 -13.34
N GLN A 203 8.26 11.51 -13.09
CA GLN A 203 7.71 10.56 -12.13
C GLN A 203 7.87 11.09 -10.69
N PHE A 204 7.10 10.53 -9.78
CA PHE A 204 7.21 10.83 -8.36
C PHE A 204 8.31 10.01 -7.72
N ILE A 205 9.10 10.61 -6.84
CA ILE A 205 10.04 9.93 -5.95
C ILE A 205 9.31 9.66 -4.62
N CYS A 206 9.42 8.43 -4.09
CA CYS A 206 8.98 8.17 -2.72
C CYS A 206 9.95 8.85 -1.74
N ALA A 207 9.48 9.85 -0.99
CA ALA A 207 10.28 10.58 0.00
C ALA A 207 10.25 9.92 1.40
N GLY A 208 9.43 8.89 1.59
CA GLY A 208 9.25 8.18 2.85
C GLY A 208 8.03 8.64 3.66
N ILE A 209 7.99 8.27 4.93
CA ILE A 209 6.92 8.66 5.86
C ILE A 209 7.24 10.02 6.49
N PHE A 210 6.21 10.85 6.57
CA PHE A 210 6.21 12.14 7.23
C PHE A 210 5.17 12.15 8.34
N LYS A 211 5.36 13.04 9.31
CA LYS A 211 4.44 13.31 10.41
C LYS A 211 4.02 14.76 10.41
N TYR A 212 2.76 14.98 10.76
CA TYR A 212 2.21 16.32 10.96
C TYR A 212 2.92 17.02 12.12
N LYS A 213 3.43 18.23 11.88
CA LYS A 213 4.04 19.07 12.92
C LYS A 213 3.12 20.19 13.36
N LYS A 214 2.69 21.03 12.43
CA LYS A 214 1.77 22.14 12.68
C LYS A 214 1.12 22.64 11.39
N ILE A 215 0.02 23.35 11.54
CA ILE A 215 -0.66 24.06 10.45
C ILE A 215 -0.25 25.53 10.46
N HIS A 216 -0.05 26.08 9.26
CA HIS A 216 0.20 27.50 9.03
C HIS A 216 -0.97 28.10 8.23
N ARG A 217 -1.22 29.38 8.47
CA ARG A 217 -2.34 30.15 7.89
C ARG A 217 -1.77 31.40 7.24
N GLU A 218 -2.06 31.59 5.96
CA GLU A 218 -1.59 32.75 5.19
C GLU A 218 -2.69 33.82 5.09
N ALA A 219 -2.29 35.07 4.81
CA ALA A 219 -3.21 36.21 4.74
C ALA A 219 -4.26 36.08 3.62
N ASP A 220 -3.96 35.32 2.57
CA ASP A 220 -4.88 35.03 1.47
C ASP A 220 -5.91 33.92 1.80
N GLY A 221 -5.92 33.44 3.05
CA GLY A 221 -6.78 32.36 3.53
C GLY A 221 -6.29 30.96 3.19
N SER A 222 -5.16 30.83 2.49
CA SER A 222 -4.53 29.54 2.24
C SER A 222 -3.94 28.96 3.51
N LYS A 223 -3.88 27.63 3.56
CA LYS A 223 -3.36 26.88 4.71
C LYS A 223 -2.50 25.75 4.24
N TRP A 224 -1.44 25.47 4.99
CA TRP A 224 -0.52 24.38 4.69
C TRP A 224 -0.02 23.71 5.96
N PHE A 225 0.34 22.44 5.81
CA PHE A 225 0.96 21.63 6.84
C PHE A 225 2.48 21.73 6.75
N GLU A 226 3.11 21.99 7.89
CA GLU A 226 4.53 21.67 8.10
C GLU A 226 4.60 20.19 8.46
N LEU A 227 5.33 19.43 7.65
CA LEU A 227 5.52 18.00 7.81
C LEU A 227 7.00 17.71 8.05
N ASP A 228 7.30 16.98 9.12
CA ASP A 228 8.65 16.51 9.41
C ASP A 228 8.79 15.06 8.94
N ARG A 229 9.90 14.74 8.29
CA ARG A 229 10.21 13.36 7.89
C ARG A 229 10.38 12.53 9.14
N ASP A 230 9.70 11.40 9.17
CA ASP A 230 9.96 10.41 10.19
C ASP A 230 11.21 9.62 9.82
N LYS A 231 12.30 9.86 10.54
CA LYS A 231 13.58 9.16 10.33
C LYS A 231 13.53 7.72 10.87
N PHE A 232 12.52 7.39 11.68
CA PHE A 232 12.36 6.09 12.33
C PHE A 232 11.28 5.21 11.70
N ASP A 233 10.58 5.69 10.67
CA ASP A 233 9.46 4.99 10.05
C ASP A 233 9.71 4.90 8.55
N ASN A 234 10.34 3.81 8.13
CA ASN A 234 10.17 3.37 6.75
C ASN A 234 8.75 2.88 6.58
N PRO A 235 8.17 2.91 5.36
CA PRO A 235 7.05 2.03 5.05
C PRO A 235 7.58 0.58 5.14
N SER A 236 7.67 0.04 6.36
CA SER A 236 8.37 -1.20 6.68
C SER A 236 7.38 -2.33 6.92
N GLU A 237 7.90 -3.53 7.10
CA GLU A 237 7.17 -4.75 7.46
C GLU A 237 6.14 -4.54 8.58
N THR A 238 6.36 -3.61 9.52
CA THR A 238 5.43 -3.28 10.60
C THR A 238 4.14 -2.63 10.10
N THR A 239 4.23 -1.69 9.15
CA THR A 239 3.05 -1.03 8.55
C THR A 239 2.25 -2.05 7.74
N ASP A 240 2.93 -2.85 6.91
CA ASP A 240 2.30 -3.87 6.09
C ASP A 240 1.64 -4.97 6.92
N SER A 241 2.33 -5.48 7.94
CA SER A 241 1.77 -6.48 8.86
C SER A 241 0.54 -5.93 9.58
N LYS A 242 0.55 -4.66 9.98
CA LYS A 242 -0.62 -4.01 10.57
C LYS A 242 -1.77 -3.92 9.57
N PHE A 243 -1.54 -3.49 8.33
CA PHE A 243 -2.60 -3.46 7.31
C PHE A 243 -3.15 -4.85 6.97
N ILE A 244 -2.28 -5.87 6.89
CA ILE A 244 -2.70 -7.26 6.64
C ILE A 244 -3.51 -7.79 7.81
N GLN A 245 -3.04 -7.58 9.04
CA GLN A 245 -3.72 -8.03 10.24
C GLN A 245 -5.05 -7.31 10.44
N ASP A 246 -5.09 -5.99 10.21
CA ASP A 246 -6.32 -5.23 10.32
C ASP A 246 -7.34 -5.67 9.26
N ASP A 247 -6.95 -5.83 7.99
CA ASP A 247 -7.83 -6.33 6.92
C ASP A 247 -8.35 -7.74 7.22
N LEU A 248 -7.50 -8.62 7.77
CA LEU A 248 -7.93 -9.93 8.24
C LEU A 248 -8.95 -9.80 9.38
N ASN A 249 -8.68 -8.94 10.36
CA ASN A 249 -9.59 -8.70 11.48
C ASN A 249 -10.94 -8.16 11.00
N THR A 250 -10.96 -7.20 10.05
CA THR A 250 -12.22 -6.71 9.44
C THR A 250 -13.03 -7.85 8.85
N ARG A 251 -12.37 -8.75 8.11
CA ARG A 251 -13.04 -9.87 7.44
C ARG A 251 -13.53 -10.92 8.44
N ILE A 252 -12.79 -11.10 9.54
CA ILE A 252 -13.21 -11.95 10.65
C ILE A 252 -14.46 -11.36 11.30
N GLU A 253 -14.46 -10.07 11.66
CA GLU A 253 -15.63 -9.39 12.24
C GLU A 253 -16.87 -9.55 11.36
N GLN A 254 -16.75 -9.29 10.05
CA GLN A 254 -17.83 -9.51 9.08
C GLN A 254 -18.29 -10.98 8.98
N SER A 255 -17.38 -11.92 9.17
CA SER A 255 -17.71 -13.35 9.15
C SER A 255 -18.44 -13.75 10.42
N LEU A 256 -18.08 -13.19 11.57
CA LEU A 256 -18.72 -13.44 12.87
C LEU A 256 -20.17 -12.93 12.94
N GLU A 257 -20.59 -12.05 12.04
CA GLU A 257 -21.98 -11.60 11.90
C GLU A 257 -22.90 -12.65 11.21
N LEU A 258 -22.33 -13.73 10.65
CA LEU A 258 -23.06 -14.78 9.94
C LEU A 258 -23.51 -15.89 10.91
N SER A 259 -24.55 -16.64 10.54
CA SER A 259 -24.93 -17.86 11.26
C SER A 259 -23.88 -18.96 11.08
N ASP A 260 -23.85 -19.90 12.02
CA ASP A 260 -22.93 -21.05 11.99
C ASP A 260 -23.06 -21.87 10.69
N ASP A 261 -24.30 -22.11 10.23
CA ASP A 261 -24.56 -22.83 8.97
C ASP A 261 -23.95 -22.10 7.75
N GLU A 262 -24.06 -20.78 7.70
CA GLU A 262 -23.53 -19.97 6.60
C GLU A 262 -22.01 -19.86 6.67
N LEU A 263 -21.45 -19.74 7.87
CA LEU A 263 -20.00 -19.82 8.11
C LEU A 263 -19.43 -21.15 7.63
N GLU A 264 -20.05 -22.26 8.03
CA GLU A 264 -19.60 -23.60 7.66
C GLU A 264 -19.69 -23.81 6.14
N ARG A 265 -20.80 -23.39 5.52
CA ARG A 265 -20.97 -23.44 4.07
C ARG A 265 -19.88 -22.65 3.34
N ARG A 266 -19.60 -21.41 3.77
CA ARG A 266 -18.54 -20.57 3.17
C ARG A 266 -17.15 -21.16 3.38
N ALA A 267 -16.84 -21.66 4.57
CA ALA A 267 -15.55 -22.27 4.88
C ALA A 267 -15.30 -23.54 4.06
N ARG A 268 -16.34 -24.36 3.83
CA ARG A 268 -16.24 -25.57 2.98
C ARG A 268 -16.02 -25.23 1.50
N GLN A 269 -16.65 -24.16 1.00
CA GLN A 269 -16.54 -23.68 -0.38
C GLN A 269 -15.28 -22.85 -0.66
N ALA A 270 -14.61 -22.35 0.38
CA ALA A 270 -13.40 -21.56 0.23
C ALA A 270 -12.25 -22.36 -0.42
N PRO A 271 -11.38 -21.71 -1.22
CA PRO A 271 -10.18 -22.36 -1.75
C PRO A 271 -9.35 -22.99 -0.64
N LYS A 272 -9.00 -24.27 -0.79
CA LYS A 272 -8.21 -25.02 0.22
C LYS A 272 -6.80 -24.47 0.42
N LYS A 273 -6.28 -23.71 -0.56
CA LYS A 273 -4.98 -23.04 -0.48
C LYS A 273 -5.24 -21.54 -0.36
N PRO A 274 -4.73 -20.88 0.70
CA PRO A 274 -4.91 -19.44 0.84
C PRO A 274 -4.21 -18.69 -0.30
N ALA A 275 -4.72 -17.51 -0.61
CA ALA A 275 -4.07 -16.62 -1.55
C ALA A 275 -2.65 -16.26 -1.07
N ARG A 276 -1.71 -16.18 -2.02
CA ARG A 276 -0.32 -15.79 -1.71
C ARG A 276 -0.22 -14.28 -1.69
N LEU A 277 0.44 -13.75 -0.66
CA LEU A 277 0.80 -12.34 -0.57
C LEU A 277 2.28 -12.19 -0.90
N SER A 278 2.62 -11.39 -1.90
CA SER A 278 4.01 -11.11 -2.27
C SER A 278 4.53 -9.89 -1.51
N ALA A 279 5.26 -10.11 -0.42
CA ALA A 279 5.89 -9.01 0.31
C ALA A 279 7.26 -8.66 -0.30
N SER A 280 7.47 -7.38 -0.57
CA SER A 280 8.76 -6.85 -1.02
C SER A 280 9.61 -6.56 0.23
N ALA A 281 10.42 -7.52 0.66
CA ALA A 281 11.34 -7.31 1.79
C ALA A 281 12.68 -6.74 1.28
N SER A 282 13.17 -5.68 1.92
CA SER A 282 14.55 -5.23 1.71
C SER A 282 15.48 -6.16 2.49
N ILE A 283 16.26 -6.98 1.79
CA ILE A 283 17.26 -7.86 2.41
C ILE A 283 18.59 -7.10 2.45
N PHE A 284 19.15 -6.94 3.64
CA PHE A 284 20.49 -6.40 3.84
C PHE A 284 21.50 -7.54 3.89
N ASP A 285 22.56 -7.44 3.11
CA ASP A 285 23.74 -8.29 3.26
C ASP A 285 24.52 -7.80 4.48
N ARG A 286 24.30 -8.47 5.63
CA ARG A 286 24.85 -8.06 6.92
C ARG A 286 26.24 -8.66 7.11
N ASP A 287 27.16 -7.86 7.65
CA ASP A 287 28.51 -8.31 7.97
C ASP A 287 28.45 -9.43 9.04
N PRO A 288 28.88 -10.66 8.69
CA PRO A 288 28.84 -11.79 9.62
C PRO A 288 29.69 -11.54 10.88
N ASN A 289 30.72 -10.70 10.82
CA ASN A 289 31.57 -10.37 11.96
C ASN A 289 30.83 -9.52 12.99
N VAL A 290 29.99 -8.57 12.55
CA VAL A 290 29.15 -7.75 13.44
C VAL A 290 28.17 -8.63 14.19
N ILE A 291 27.50 -9.55 13.48
CA ILE A 291 26.58 -10.52 14.07
C ILE A 291 27.29 -11.41 15.08
N ALA A 292 28.42 -12.02 14.70
CA ALA A 292 29.18 -12.91 15.56
C ALA A 292 29.69 -12.19 16.82
N LEU A 293 30.16 -10.95 16.68
CA LEU A 293 30.64 -10.15 17.79
C LEU A 293 29.51 -9.79 18.77
N ALA A 294 28.34 -9.38 18.27
CA ALA A 294 27.18 -9.09 19.11
C ALA A 294 26.74 -10.33 19.91
N LEU A 295 26.64 -11.50 19.26
CA LEU A 295 26.30 -12.76 19.92
C LEU A 295 27.35 -13.18 20.98
N ARG A 296 28.65 -13.00 20.68
CA ARG A 296 29.73 -13.30 21.65
C ARG A 296 29.69 -12.37 22.86
N ARG A 297 29.49 -11.06 22.65
CA ARG A 297 29.36 -10.06 23.72
C ARG A 297 28.19 -10.36 24.64
N ALA A 298 27.11 -10.89 24.08
CA ALA A 298 25.90 -11.24 24.83
C ALA A 298 26.06 -12.49 25.71
N GLN A 299 27.05 -13.36 25.45
CA GLN A 299 27.32 -14.56 26.24
C GLN A 299 26.07 -15.41 26.55
N GLY A 300 25.16 -15.51 25.58
CA GLY A 300 23.91 -16.26 25.72
C GLY A 300 22.81 -15.59 26.53
N HIS A 301 22.97 -14.32 26.93
CA HIS A 301 21.97 -13.54 27.65
C HIS A 301 21.43 -12.41 26.77
N CYS A 302 20.14 -12.14 26.88
CA CYS A 302 19.48 -11.04 26.19
C CYS A 302 20.04 -9.71 26.69
N GLN A 303 20.48 -8.83 25.80
CA GLN A 303 21.06 -7.54 26.20
C GLN A 303 20.03 -6.46 26.60
N GLU A 304 18.74 -6.80 26.58
CA GLU A 304 17.65 -5.92 27.03
C GLU A 304 17.10 -6.35 28.39
N CYS A 305 16.69 -7.61 28.53
CA CYS A 305 16.12 -8.12 29.78
C CYS A 305 17.12 -8.87 30.66
N ASN A 306 18.37 -9.05 30.22
CA ASN A 306 19.44 -9.79 30.91
C ASN A 306 19.17 -11.28 31.19
N GLU A 307 17.99 -11.78 30.86
CA GLU A 307 17.65 -13.20 30.95
C GLU A 307 18.44 -14.05 29.95
N ALA A 308 18.71 -15.30 30.33
CA ALA A 308 19.30 -16.29 29.43
C ALA A 308 18.42 -16.50 28.18
N ALA A 309 19.06 -16.84 27.06
CA ALA A 309 18.34 -17.14 25.82
C ALA A 309 17.32 -18.27 26.06
N PRO A 310 16.05 -18.09 25.68
CA PRO A 310 15.00 -19.05 26.02
C PRO A 310 15.09 -20.35 25.22
N PHE A 311 15.90 -20.39 24.16
CA PHE A 311 16.05 -21.56 23.29
C PHE A 311 17.53 -21.82 23.00
N ILE A 312 17.83 -23.09 22.73
CA ILE A 312 19.12 -23.56 22.26
C ILE A 312 19.01 -23.97 20.79
N ARG A 313 19.98 -23.58 19.97
CA ARG A 313 20.05 -23.93 18.55
C ARG A 313 20.29 -25.44 18.41
N LYS A 314 19.38 -26.12 17.70
CA LYS A 314 19.52 -27.58 17.43
C LYS A 314 20.79 -27.95 16.65
N LYS A 315 21.32 -27.02 15.85
CA LYS A 315 22.45 -27.26 14.94
C LYS A 315 23.79 -27.40 15.69
N ASP A 316 24.00 -26.57 16.70
CA ASP A 316 25.32 -26.39 17.33
C ASP A 316 25.27 -26.25 18.86
N GLY A 317 24.09 -26.37 19.47
CA GLY A 317 23.94 -26.31 20.92
C GLY A 317 24.12 -24.90 21.51
N THR A 318 24.21 -23.86 20.69
CA THR A 318 24.44 -22.50 21.19
C THR A 318 23.14 -21.77 21.58
N PRO A 319 23.20 -20.79 22.51
CA PRO A 319 22.05 -19.93 22.84
C PRO A 319 21.44 -19.22 21.62
N TYR A 320 20.11 -19.26 21.50
CA TYR A 320 19.39 -18.59 20.42
C TYR A 320 19.01 -17.15 20.81
N LEU A 321 19.78 -16.20 20.29
CA LEU A 321 19.47 -14.78 20.29
C LEU A 321 19.40 -14.25 18.85
N GLU A 322 18.60 -13.23 18.66
CA GLU A 322 18.41 -12.51 17.40
C GLU A 322 19.18 -11.19 17.45
N VAL A 323 20.06 -10.95 16.48
CA VAL A 323 20.81 -9.69 16.39
C VAL A 323 19.95 -8.63 15.74
N HIS A 324 19.72 -7.56 16.48
CA HIS A 324 18.93 -6.40 16.13
C HIS A 324 19.81 -5.16 16.09
N HIS A 325 19.59 -4.28 15.11
CA HIS A 325 20.25 -2.98 15.06
C HIS A 325 19.39 -1.94 15.75
N ARG A 326 19.93 -1.25 16.77
CA ARG A 326 19.25 -0.21 17.55
C ARG A 326 18.68 0.89 16.67
N VAL A 327 19.46 1.32 15.69
CA VAL A 327 19.01 2.06 14.51
C VAL A 327 18.92 1.04 13.37
N PRO A 328 17.70 0.64 12.96
CA PRO A 328 17.53 -0.36 11.91
C PRO A 328 18.28 -0.02 10.62
N LEU A 329 18.89 -1.01 9.98
CA LEU A 329 19.61 -0.84 8.70
C LEU A 329 18.72 -0.23 7.62
N ALA A 330 17.44 -0.60 7.59
CA ALA A 330 16.46 -0.01 6.69
C ALA A 330 16.33 1.51 6.86
N GLN A 331 16.56 2.02 8.08
CA GLN A 331 16.50 3.44 8.43
C GLN A 331 17.85 4.15 8.23
N GLY A 332 18.81 3.51 7.56
CA GLY A 332 20.16 4.04 7.35
C GLY A 332 21.08 3.90 8.55
N GLY A 333 20.73 3.03 9.51
CA GLY A 333 21.65 2.66 10.58
C GLY A 333 22.87 1.90 10.03
N ASP A 334 24.02 2.12 10.66
CA ASP A 334 25.25 1.46 10.27
C ASP A 334 25.22 -0.02 10.67
N ASP A 335 25.76 -0.89 9.82
CA ASP A 335 26.02 -2.27 10.19
C ASP A 335 27.32 -2.35 11.00
N SER A 336 27.24 -1.91 12.26
CA SER A 336 28.39 -1.79 13.16
C SER A 336 28.15 -2.46 14.52
N PRO A 337 29.22 -2.83 15.24
CA PRO A 337 29.10 -3.44 16.57
C PRO A 337 28.44 -2.53 17.62
N GLU A 338 28.49 -1.21 17.46
CA GLU A 338 27.90 -0.23 18.38
C GLU A 338 26.38 -0.15 18.21
N ASN A 339 25.92 -0.39 16.99
CA ASN A 339 24.53 -0.37 16.62
C ASN A 339 23.85 -1.74 16.79
N ALA A 340 24.60 -2.84 16.84
CA ALA A 340 24.06 -4.20 16.98
C ALA A 340 23.91 -4.66 18.45
N VAL A 341 22.77 -5.29 18.76
CA VAL A 341 22.46 -5.91 20.05
C VAL A 341 21.85 -7.31 19.86
N ALA A 342 22.16 -8.25 20.75
CA ALA A 342 21.56 -9.58 20.74
C ALA A 342 20.38 -9.66 21.72
N LEU A 343 19.20 -10.00 21.21
CA LEU A 343 17.94 -10.01 21.96
C LEU A 343 17.31 -11.40 21.96
N CYS A 344 16.59 -11.74 23.04
CA CYS A 344 15.70 -12.89 23.01
C CYS A 344 14.48 -12.62 22.11
N PRO A 345 13.79 -13.64 21.58
CA PRO A 345 12.66 -13.45 20.66
C PRO A 345 11.54 -12.55 21.21
N ASN A 346 11.32 -12.59 22.54
CA ASN A 346 10.30 -11.76 23.18
C ASN A 346 10.70 -10.28 23.23
N CYS A 347 11.95 -9.97 23.61
CA CYS A 347 12.46 -8.59 23.57
C CYS A 347 12.56 -8.08 22.14
N HIS A 348 13.03 -8.93 21.22
CA HIS A 348 13.11 -8.59 19.81
C HIS A 348 11.73 -8.20 19.25
N ARG A 349 10.70 -9.00 19.56
CA ARG A 349 9.32 -8.69 19.16
C ARG A 349 8.79 -7.40 19.79
N ARG A 350 9.04 -7.15 21.08
CA ARG A 350 8.65 -5.89 21.75
C ARG A 350 9.31 -4.67 21.10
N MET A 351 10.57 -4.76 20.70
CA MET A 351 11.26 -3.67 19.99
C MET A 351 10.62 -3.37 18.62
N HIS A 352 10.01 -4.36 17.97
CA HIS A 352 9.30 -4.17 16.71
C HIS A 352 7.84 -3.71 16.86
N PHE A 353 7.15 -4.10 17.93
CA PHE A 353 5.69 -3.98 18.02
C PHE A 353 5.14 -3.31 19.29
N GLY A 354 5.97 -3.04 20.30
CA GLY A 354 5.54 -2.56 21.62
C GLY A 354 5.01 -3.69 22.49
#